data_AF-A0A920SEB2-F1
#
_entry.id   AF-A0A920SEB2-F1
#
_cell.length_a   1.000
_cell.length_b   1.000
_cell.length_c   1.000
_cell.angle_alpha   90.00
_cell.angle_beta   90.00
_cell.angle_gamma   90.00
#
_symmetry.space_group_name_H-M   'P 1'
#
loop_
_entity.id
_entity.type
_entity.pdbx_description
1 polymer ?
#
loop_
_entity_poly.entity_id
_entity_poly.type
_entity_poly.pdbx_seq_one_letter_code
_entity_poly.pdbx_strand_id
1 'polypeptide(L)'
;MDQETFDQYDLNKEILGDSLAYLKEQAMVDIFLYNGRLSALKLPTHVELEVTETPPGFRGDTAQGGNKPATLQTGLRVNVPMFITPGTIIRVDTRTGEYTERVS
;
A
#
# COMPACT_ATOMS: atom_id res chain seq x y z
N MET A 1 10.16 -13.02 -7.67
CA MET A 1 10.42 -14.10 -8.64
C MET A 1 10.10 -13.53 -10.00
N ASP A 2 11.05 -13.59 -10.91
CA ASP A 2 10.82 -13.18 -12.30
C ASP A 2 9.85 -14.18 -12.97
N GLN A 3 8.81 -13.69 -13.64
CA GLN A 3 7.79 -14.54 -14.26
C GLN A 3 8.23 -15.08 -15.64
N GLU A 4 9.24 -14.49 -16.26
CA GLU A 4 9.76 -14.90 -17.57
C GLU A 4 10.93 -15.87 -17.41
N THR A 5 11.88 -15.55 -16.54
CA THR A 5 13.10 -16.36 -16.37
C THR A 5 13.05 -17.31 -15.18
N PHE A 6 12.05 -17.19 -14.30
CA PHE A 6 11.94 -17.93 -13.04
C PHE A 6 13.08 -17.65 -12.05
N ASP A 7 13.90 -16.62 -12.30
CA ASP A 7 15.00 -16.24 -11.42
C ASP A 7 14.49 -15.67 -10.09
N GLN A 8 15.21 -16.00 -9.02
CA GLN A 8 14.99 -15.45 -7.69
C GLN A 8 16.04 -14.39 -7.42
N TYR A 9 15.57 -13.20 -7.07
CA TYR A 9 16.41 -12.07 -6.69
C TYR A 9 16.15 -11.74 -5.23
N ASP A 10 17.21 -11.66 -4.43
CA ASP A 10 17.14 -11.14 -3.07
C ASP A 10 16.94 -9.62 -3.10
N LEU A 11 15.88 -9.16 -2.46
CA LEU A 11 15.59 -7.74 -2.32
C LEU A 11 16.17 -7.22 -1.00
N ASN A 12 17.14 -6.31 -1.09
CA ASN A 12 17.64 -5.61 0.09
C ASN A 12 16.67 -4.53 0.54
N LYS A 13 16.43 -4.46 1.85
CA LYS A 13 15.58 -3.41 2.47
C LYS A 13 16.04 -1.99 2.14
N GLU A 14 17.34 -1.79 1.95
CA GLU A 14 17.91 -0.50 1.55
C GLU A 14 17.44 -0.03 0.17
N ILE A 15 17.17 -0.97 -0.75
CA ILE A 15 16.68 -0.67 -2.10
C ILE A 15 15.16 -0.43 -2.08
N LEU A 16 14.45 -1.11 -1.18
CA LEU A 16 13.01 -0.99 -1.02
C LEU A 16 12.60 0.28 -0.25
N GLY A 17 13.38 0.70 0.76
CA GLY A 17 13.04 1.86 1.58
C GLY A 17 11.60 1.82 2.10
N ASP A 18 10.90 2.96 1.99
CA ASP A 18 9.49 3.10 2.39
C ASP A 18 8.51 2.33 1.48
N SER A 19 8.95 1.91 0.30
CA SER A 19 8.13 1.14 -0.66
C SER A 19 7.70 -0.22 -0.10
N LEU A 20 8.45 -0.75 0.88
CA LEU A 20 8.16 -2.03 1.53
C LEU A 20 6.79 -2.04 2.22
N ALA A 21 6.34 -0.90 2.75
CA ALA A 21 5.05 -0.79 3.43
C ALA A 21 3.84 -0.90 2.48
N TYR A 22 4.05 -0.80 1.17
CA TYR A 22 3.02 -0.85 0.14
C TYR A 22 2.95 -2.22 -0.56
N LEU A 23 3.88 -3.12 -0.27
CA LEU A 23 3.94 -4.45 -0.88
C LEU A 23 2.95 -5.40 -0.21
N LYS A 24 1.96 -5.86 -0.98
CA LYS A 24 1.14 -7.03 -0.61
C LYS A 24 1.89 -8.33 -0.95
N GLU A 25 1.53 -9.41 -0.28
CA GLU A 25 1.96 -10.74 -0.73
C GLU A 25 1.53 -10.95 -2.18
N GLN A 26 2.45 -11.50 -3.00
CA GLN A 26 2.24 -11.71 -4.44
C GLN A 26 1.99 -10.43 -5.27
N ALA A 27 2.42 -9.26 -4.79
CA ALA A 27 2.40 -8.04 -5.60
C ALA A 27 3.27 -8.19 -6.85
N MET A 28 2.73 -7.79 -8.01
CA MET A 28 3.53 -7.63 -9.23
C MET A 28 4.24 -6.28 -9.16
N VAL A 29 5.56 -6.31 -9.34
CA VAL A 29 6.44 -5.13 -9.30
C VAL A 29 7.44 -5.22 -10.42
N ASP A 30 7.79 -4.08 -10.99
CA ASP A 30 8.84 -4.01 -12.00
C ASP A 30 10.19 -3.85 -11.30
N ILE A 31 11.14 -4.72 -11.63
CA ILE A 31 12.52 -4.63 -11.13
C ILE A 31 13.43 -4.10 -12.23
N PHE A 32 14.27 -3.13 -11.88
CA PHE A 32 15.31 -2.61 -12.77
C PHE A 32 16.64 -3.22 -12.36
N LEU A 33 17.17 -4.07 -13.23
CA LEU A 33 18.48 -4.70 -13.06
C LEU A 33 19.54 -3.88 -13.80
N TYR A 34 20.62 -3.52 -13.11
CA TYR A 34 21.81 -2.91 -13.71
C TYR A 34 23.03 -3.79 -13.41
N ASN A 35 23.69 -4.31 -14.46
CA ASN A 35 24.83 -5.23 -14.34
C ASN A 35 24.55 -6.46 -13.44
N GLY A 36 23.35 -7.05 -13.54
CA GLY A 36 22.97 -8.22 -12.74
C GLY A 36 22.70 -7.91 -11.25
N ARG A 37 22.70 -6.63 -10.85
CA ARG A 37 22.31 -6.18 -9.52
C ARG A 37 21.01 -5.40 -9.60
N LEU A 38 20.15 -5.60 -8.61
CA LEU A 38 18.91 -4.85 -8.49
C LEU A 38 19.23 -3.39 -8.18
N SER A 39 18.87 -2.49 -9.08
CA SER A 39 19.18 -1.06 -9.00
C SER A 39 17.99 -0.26 -8.49
N ALA A 40 16.78 -0.61 -8.92
CA ALA A 40 15.56 0.06 -8.48
C ALA A 40 14.38 -0.91 -8.57
N LEU A 41 13.38 -0.66 -7.74
CA LEU A 41 12.08 -1.29 -7.83
C LEU A 41 11.06 -0.20 -8.14
N LYS A 42 10.19 -0.46 -9.11
CA LYS A 42 9.09 0.43 -9.44
C LYS A 42 7.80 -0.23 -8.99
N LEU A 43 7.22 0.38 -7.95
CA LEU A 43 5.88 0.06 -7.53
C LEU A 43 4.85 0.60 -8.54
N PRO A 44 3.68 -0.04 -8.65
CA PRO A 44 2.50 0.60 -9.20
C PRO A 44 2.26 1.95 -8.49
N THR A 45 1.75 2.94 -9.23
CA THR A 45 1.42 4.26 -8.66
C THR A 45 0.31 4.19 -7.61
N HIS A 46 -0.49 3.13 -7.65
CA HIS A 46 -1.53 2.86 -6.69
C HIS A 46 -1.48 1.40 -6.28
N VAL A 47 -1.65 1.14 -4.98
CA VAL A 47 -1.78 -0.21 -4.45
C VAL A 47 -3.12 -0.36 -3.76
N GLU A 48 -3.66 -1.58 -3.84
CA GLU A 48 -4.91 -1.94 -3.18
C GLU A 48 -4.58 -2.75 -1.93
N LEU A 49 -4.98 -2.22 -0.78
CA LEU A 49 -4.67 -2.77 0.52
C LEU A 49 -5.95 -2.84 1.36
N GLU A 50 -6.15 -3.95 2.04
CA GLU A 50 -7.26 -4.12 2.97
C GLU A 50 -7.01 -3.37 4.28
N VAL A 51 -8.04 -2.68 4.78
CA VAL A 51 -8.03 -2.07 6.11
C VAL A 51 -8.26 -3.15 7.16
N THR A 52 -7.26 -3.39 8.01
CA THR A 52 -7.34 -4.36 9.11
C THR A 52 -7.91 -3.75 10.38
N GLU A 53 -7.57 -2.49 10.67
CA GLU A 53 -8.02 -1.81 11.88
C GLU A 53 -8.31 -0.33 11.60
N THR A 54 -9.44 0.18 12.10
CA THR A 54 -9.71 1.62 12.11
C THR A 54 -10.69 1.95 13.23
N PRO A 55 -10.57 3.13 13.90
CA PRO A 55 -11.50 3.53 14.93
C PRO A 55 -12.96 3.58 14.41
N PRO A 56 -13.95 3.32 15.27
CA PRO A 56 -15.35 3.49 14.92
C PRO A 56 -15.62 4.94 14.57
N GLY A 57 -16.34 5.18 13.46
CA GLY A 57 -16.75 6.53 13.08
C GLY A 57 -17.74 7.08 14.10
N PHE A 58 -17.46 8.24 14.69
CA PHE A 58 -18.38 8.88 15.60
C PHE A 58 -19.53 9.52 14.81
N ARG A 59 -20.78 9.14 15.13
CA ARG A 59 -22.00 9.66 14.49
C ARG A 59 -22.15 11.19 14.57
N GLY A 60 -21.42 11.86 15.47
CA GLY A 60 -21.43 13.32 15.64
C GLY A 60 -20.53 14.09 14.67
N ASP A 61 -19.58 13.44 14.00
CA ASP A 61 -18.63 14.08 13.05
C ASP A 61 -19.16 14.14 11.62
N THR A 62 -20.47 13.93 11.43
CA THR A 62 -21.13 13.93 10.12
C THR A 62 -21.15 15.29 9.43
N ALA A 63 -20.83 16.38 10.15
CA ALA A 63 -20.90 17.75 9.64
C ALA A 63 -19.59 18.29 9.04
N GLN A 64 -18.43 17.67 9.27
CA GLN A 64 -17.13 18.25 8.86
C GLN A 64 -16.25 17.40 7.92
N GLY A 65 -16.70 16.22 7.46
CA GLY A 65 -15.91 15.46 6.49
C GLY A 65 -14.52 15.12 7.00
N GLY A 66 -14.42 14.65 8.25
CA GLY A 66 -13.15 14.30 8.86
C GLY A 66 -12.52 13.04 8.27
N ASN A 67 -11.20 12.93 8.41
CA ASN A 67 -10.45 11.71 8.16
C ASN A 67 -10.13 11.03 9.49
N LYS A 68 -10.04 9.70 9.48
CA LYS A 68 -9.60 8.88 10.61
C LYS A 68 -8.40 8.05 10.21
N PRO A 69 -7.49 7.74 11.15
CA PRO A 69 -6.40 6.81 10.87
C PRO A 69 -6.94 5.39 10.66
N ALA A 70 -6.35 4.66 9.73
CA ALA A 70 -6.59 3.25 9.48
C ALA A 70 -5.26 2.52 9.31
N THR A 71 -5.16 1.33 9.89
CA THR A 71 -4.07 0.38 9.69
C THR A 71 -4.46 -0.57 8.57
N LEU A 72 -3.53 -0.79 7.63
CA LEU A 72 -3.71 -1.70 6.51
C LEU A 72 -3.07 -3.06 6.79
N GLN A 73 -3.35 -4.05 5.94
CA GLN A 73 -2.80 -5.41 6.06
C GLN A 73 -1.26 -5.48 6.11
N THR A 74 -0.57 -4.49 5.54
CA THR A 74 0.89 -4.37 5.57
C THR A 74 1.43 -3.72 6.84
N GLY A 75 0.55 -3.23 7.72
CA GLY A 75 0.89 -2.40 8.88
C GLY A 75 1.02 -0.90 8.55
N LEU A 76 0.87 -0.51 7.28
CA LEU A 76 0.87 0.90 6.87
C LEU A 76 -0.31 1.64 7.53
N ARG A 77 -0.06 2.83 8.05
CA ARG A 77 -1.09 3.72 8.61
C ARG A 77 -1.41 4.83 7.62
N VAL A 78 -2.68 4.95 7.24
CA VAL A 78 -3.18 5.96 6.31
C VAL A 78 -4.41 6.65 6.86
N ASN A 79 -4.63 7.90 6.47
CA ASN A 79 -5.85 8.63 6.81
C ASN A 79 -6.93 8.32 5.78
N VAL A 80 -8.07 7.80 6.24
CA VAL A 80 -9.21 7.39 5.41
C VAL A 80 -10.47 8.12 5.82
N PRO A 81 -11.47 8.25 4.93
CA PRO A 81 -12.77 8.82 5.30
C PRO A 81 -13.48 8.03 6.41
N MET A 82 -14.32 8.73 7.19
CA MET A 82 -15.04 8.14 8.33
C MET A 82 -15.88 6.89 8.01
N PHE A 83 -16.38 6.78 6.78
CA PHE A 83 -17.23 5.67 6.33
C PHE A 83 -16.47 4.36 6.05
N ILE A 84 -15.13 4.39 6.02
CA ILE A 84 -14.32 3.18 5.81
C ILE A 84 -14.36 2.30 7.05
N THR A 85 -14.55 1.00 6.86
CA THR A 85 -14.60 -0.01 7.93
C THR A 85 -13.51 -1.05 7.74
N PRO A 86 -13.10 -1.77 8.80
CA PRO A 86 -12.26 -2.95 8.66
C PRO A 86 -12.85 -3.93 7.63
N GLY A 87 -11.98 -4.60 6.87
CA GLY A 87 -12.36 -5.46 5.74
C GLY A 87 -12.63 -4.73 4.42
N THR A 88 -12.54 -3.40 4.40
CA THR A 88 -12.66 -2.63 3.15
C THR A 88 -11.32 -2.57 2.43
N ILE A 89 -11.32 -2.85 1.12
CA ILE A 89 -10.15 -2.64 0.27
C ILE A 89 -10.12 -1.17 -0.15
N ILE A 90 -9.01 -0.50 0.13
CA ILE A 90 -8.77 0.88 -0.29
C ILE A 90 -7.60 0.94 -1.24
N ARG A 91 -7.61 1.95 -2.10
CA ARG A 91 -6.50 2.29 -2.99
C ARG A 91 -5.68 3.42 -2.37
N VAL A 92 -4.37 3.23 -2.30
CA VAL A 92 -3.40 4.17 -1.73
C VAL A 92 -2.41 4.58 -2.82
N ASP A 93 -2.15 5.87 -2.97
CA ASP A 93 -1.09 6.38 -3.86
C ASP A 93 0.27 6.10 -3.22
N THR A 94 1.12 5.33 -3.88
CA THR A 94 2.44 4.92 -3.35
C THR A 94 3.46 6.05 -3.34
N ARG A 95 3.17 7.17 -4.01
CA ARG A 95 4.05 8.34 -4.09
C ARG A 95 3.81 9.31 -2.94
N THR A 96 2.56 9.44 -2.51
CA THR A 96 2.17 10.35 -1.41
C THR A 96 1.84 9.61 -0.12
N GLY A 97 1.50 8.33 -0.19
CA GLY A 97 1.01 7.54 0.95
C GLY A 97 -0.44 7.85 1.33
N GLU A 98 -1.19 8.52 0.45
CA GLU A 98 -2.55 8.97 0.74
C GLU A 98 -3.61 8.02 0.20
N TYR A 99 -4.73 7.94 0.92
CA TYR A 99 -5.95 7.33 0.42
C TYR A 99 -6.42 8.04 -0.85
N THR A 100 -6.69 7.27 -1.91
CA THR A 100 -7.24 7.78 -3.17
C THR A 100 -8.72 7.44 -3.29
N GLU A 101 -9.06 6.16 -3.18
CA GLU A 101 -10.42 5.68 -3.38
C GLU A 101 -10.71 4.37 -2.64
N ARG A 102 -12.01 4.07 -2.48
CA ARG A 102 -12.48 2.78 -1.98
C ARG A 102 -12.68 1.86 -3.18
N VAL A 103 -12.04 0.70 -3.16
CA VAL A 103 -12.26 -0.35 -4.17
C VAL A 103 -13.53 -1.10 -3.77
N SER A 104 -14.50 -1.19 -4.68
CA SER A 104 -15.79 -1.87 -4.47
C SER A 104 -15.81 -3.26 -5.09
#